data_AF-A0A2S7WFY3-F1
#
_entry.id   AF-A0A2S7WFY3-F1
#
_cell.length_a   1.000
_cell.length_b   1.000
_cell.length_c   1.000
_cell.angle_alpha   90.00
_cell.angle_beta   90.00
_cell.angle_gamma   90.00
#
_symmetry.space_group_name_H-M   'P 1'
#
loop_
_entity.id
_entity.type
_entity.pdbx_description
1 polymer ?
#
loop_
_entity_poly.entity_id
_entity_poly.type
_entity_poly.pdbx_seq_one_letter_code
_entity_poly.pdbx_strand_id
1 'polypeptide(L)'
;MKQILYVLLALIVTSCASIPKESVNLMEVVIIQNQKAYDLNVVLINKLYKAKKEDVDIFIDGDYTSEIWKQFKALIPAGVDIQSNMSSIIPSLSKQINVQRNEMKSVLETARLETQEIILKDFKIQSEASKEVKNLLISASKVNENRLQILQDYSNRFKLGLDINELELSIDGFLNSAGNAGADIEKLGQEFLTKLNQLKKK
;
A
#
# COMPACT_ATOMS: atom_id res chain seq x y z
N MET A 1 -20.44 -40.61 -14.35
CA MET A 1 -20.34 -39.16 -14.60
C MET A 1 -21.12 -38.29 -13.61
N LYS A 2 -22.40 -38.57 -13.29
CA LYS A 2 -23.18 -37.76 -12.31
C LYS A 2 -22.57 -37.72 -10.90
N GLN A 3 -21.95 -38.81 -10.42
CA GLN A 3 -21.34 -38.86 -9.09
C GLN A 3 -20.06 -38.01 -8.96
N ILE A 4 -19.28 -37.85 -10.04
CA ILE A 4 -18.10 -36.97 -10.04
C ILE A 4 -18.53 -35.50 -9.95
N LEU A 5 -19.67 -35.15 -10.57
CA LEU A 5 -20.25 -33.80 -10.46
C LEU A 5 -20.71 -33.48 -9.03
N TYR A 6 -21.29 -34.44 -8.30
CA TYR A 6 -21.69 -34.24 -6.90
C TYR A 6 -20.49 -34.13 -5.95
N VAL A 7 -19.42 -34.88 -6.19
CA VAL A 7 -18.18 -34.79 -5.41
C VAL A 7 -17.46 -33.46 -5.68
N LEU A 8 -17.41 -33.03 -6.95
CA LEU A 8 -16.83 -31.73 -7.31
C LEU A 8 -17.64 -30.56 -6.72
N LEU A 9 -18.98 -30.65 -6.75
CA LEU A 9 -19.86 -29.65 -6.15
C LEU A 9 -19.73 -29.62 -4.62
N ALA A 10 -19.63 -30.78 -3.96
CA ALA A 10 -19.40 -30.86 -2.52
C ALA A 10 -18.04 -30.25 -2.11
N LEU A 11 -17.00 -30.44 -2.93
CA LEU A 11 -15.66 -29.90 -2.67
C LEU A 11 -15.62 -28.36 -2.71
N ILE A 12 -16.41 -27.75 -3.60
CA ILE A 12 -16.53 -26.28 -3.76
C ILE A 12 -17.27 -25.64 -2.58
N VAL A 13 -18.20 -26.36 -1.92
CA VAL A 13 -18.89 -25.84 -0.72
C VAL A 13 -18.00 -25.96 0.53
N THR A 14 -17.09 -26.92 0.57
CA THR A 14 -16.16 -27.11 1.71
C THR A 14 -14.89 -26.26 1.64
N SER A 15 -14.58 -25.64 0.49
CA SER A 15 -13.39 -24.79 0.32
C SER A 15 -13.57 -23.34 0.77
N CYS A 16 -14.71 -23.00 1.39
CA CYS A 16 -14.87 -21.71 2.05
C CYS A 16 -14.16 -21.79 3.41
N ALA A 17 -12.83 -21.67 3.40
CA ALA A 17 -12.04 -21.50 4.61
C ALA A 17 -12.64 -20.33 5.38
N SER A 18 -13.02 -20.57 6.64
CA SER A 18 -13.54 -19.54 7.51
C SER A 18 -12.53 -18.40 7.59
N ILE A 19 -12.96 -17.18 7.27
CA ILE A 19 -12.08 -16.00 7.37
C ILE A 19 -12.03 -15.59 8.86
N PRO A 20 -10.86 -15.70 9.53
CA PRO A 20 -10.74 -15.37 10.94
C PRO A 20 -10.83 -13.86 11.19
N LYS A 21 -11.28 -13.45 12.37
CA LYS A 21 -11.34 -12.04 12.82
C LYS A 21 -9.99 -11.32 12.75
N GLU A 22 -8.92 -12.08 12.90
CA GLU A 22 -7.51 -11.66 12.80
C GLU A 22 -7.21 -11.01 11.44
N SER A 23 -7.90 -11.43 10.37
CA SER A 23 -7.76 -10.84 9.03
C SER A 23 -8.26 -9.39 8.99
N VAL A 24 -9.34 -9.07 9.72
CA VAL A 24 -9.87 -7.70 9.82
C VAL A 24 -8.88 -6.80 10.56
N ASN A 25 -8.30 -7.29 11.65
CA ASN A 25 -7.30 -6.57 12.44
C ASN A 25 -6.02 -6.32 11.64
N LEU A 26 -5.53 -7.32 10.91
CA LEU A 26 -4.39 -7.17 10.01
C LEU A 26 -4.65 -6.10 8.95
N MET A 27 -5.87 -6.06 8.41
CA MET A 27 -6.25 -5.05 7.41
C MET A 27 -6.27 -3.62 7.99
N GLU A 28 -6.62 -3.44 9.27
CA GLU A 28 -6.49 -2.15 9.94
C GLU A 28 -5.03 -1.68 10.02
N VAL A 29 -4.12 -2.60 10.34
CA VAL A 29 -2.68 -2.30 10.35
C VAL A 29 -2.19 -1.90 8.95
N VAL A 30 -2.65 -2.58 7.90
CA VAL A 30 -2.33 -2.23 6.50
C VAL A 30 -2.83 -0.83 6.15
N ILE A 31 -4.07 -0.47 6.53
CA ILE A 31 -4.61 0.88 6.31
C ILE A 31 -3.75 1.95 7.00
N ILE A 32 -3.33 1.71 8.25
CA ILE A 32 -2.45 2.63 9.00
C ILE A 32 -1.08 2.75 8.33
N GLN A 33 -0.51 1.65 7.86
CA GLN A 33 0.78 1.66 7.16
C GLN A 33 0.70 2.42 5.84
N ASN A 34 -0.38 2.27 5.08
CA ASN A 34 -0.60 3.01 3.84
C ASN A 34 -0.65 4.53 4.08
N GLN A 35 -1.30 4.98 5.16
CA GLN A 35 -1.28 6.40 5.55
C GLN A 35 0.13 6.88 5.88
N LYS A 36 0.88 6.13 6.68
CA LYS A 36 2.27 6.48 7.03
C LYS A 36 3.19 6.54 5.81
N ALA A 37 3.01 5.63 4.86
CA ALA A 37 3.76 5.61 3.61
C ALA A 37 3.44 6.85 2.75
N TYR A 38 2.16 7.24 2.65
CA TYR A 38 1.77 8.48 1.99
C TYR A 38 2.43 9.71 2.62
N ASP A 39 2.35 9.84 3.96
CA ASP A 39 2.94 10.98 4.68
C ASP A 39 4.46 11.06 4.46
N LEU A 40 5.14 9.91 4.50
CA LEU A 40 6.59 9.82 4.23
C LEU A 40 6.93 10.25 2.81
N ASN A 41 6.15 9.79 1.82
CA ASN A 41 6.36 10.16 0.41
C ASN A 41 6.21 11.67 0.20
N VAL A 42 5.19 12.29 0.81
CA VAL A 42 5.00 13.76 0.75
C VAL A 42 6.22 14.49 1.30
N VAL A 43 6.73 14.07 2.46
CA VAL A 43 7.92 14.67 3.09
C VAL A 43 9.16 14.49 2.20
N LEU A 44 9.36 13.30 1.64
CA LEU A 44 10.51 12.99 0.80
C LEU A 44 10.51 13.84 -0.47
N ILE A 45 9.36 13.95 -1.14
CA ILE A 45 9.21 14.81 -2.34
C ILE A 45 9.52 16.26 -2.00
N ASN A 46 8.97 16.78 -0.89
CA ASN A 46 9.27 18.16 -0.47
C ASN A 46 10.77 18.38 -0.24
N LYS A 47 11.45 17.43 0.40
CA LYS A 47 12.91 17.50 0.61
C LYS A 47 13.68 17.42 -0.70
N LEU A 48 13.32 16.50 -1.60
CA LEU A 48 13.96 16.33 -2.89
C LEU A 48 13.89 17.59 -3.74
N TYR A 49 12.70 18.17 -3.89
CA TYR A 49 12.51 19.37 -4.71
C TYR A 49 13.12 20.61 -4.05
N LYS A 50 13.20 20.67 -2.71
CA LYS A 50 13.98 21.70 -2.02
C LYS A 50 15.47 21.61 -2.38
N ALA A 51 16.07 20.42 -2.28
CA ALA A 51 17.47 20.21 -2.66
C ALA A 51 17.70 20.54 -4.14
N LYS A 52 16.78 20.18 -5.03
CA LYS A 52 16.88 20.54 -6.46
C LYS A 52 16.81 22.05 -6.72
N LYS A 53 16.06 22.80 -5.93
CA LYS A 53 16.05 24.28 -6.02
C LYS A 53 17.37 24.88 -5.53
N GLU A 54 18.00 24.27 -4.52
CA GLU A 54 19.34 24.65 -4.07
C GLU A 54 20.39 24.32 -5.14
N ASP A 55 20.29 23.17 -5.81
CA ASP A 55 21.14 22.82 -6.97
C ASP A 55 21.01 23.88 -8.10
N VAL A 56 19.80 24.37 -8.36
CA VAL A 56 19.56 25.46 -9.33
C VAL A 56 20.26 26.75 -8.90
N ASP A 57 20.25 27.08 -7.61
CA ASP A 57 20.98 28.27 -7.12
C ASP A 57 22.48 28.14 -7.35
N ILE A 58 23.05 26.98 -7.00
CA ILE A 58 24.47 26.69 -7.19
C ILE A 58 24.84 26.78 -8.68
N PHE A 59 24.03 26.18 -9.56
CA PHE A 59 24.25 26.21 -11.00
C PHE A 59 24.14 27.64 -11.57
N ILE A 60 23.14 28.40 -11.15
CA ILE A 60 22.93 29.76 -11.63
C ILE A 60 24.08 30.68 -11.21
N ASP A 61 24.48 30.61 -9.94
CA ASP A 61 25.52 31.48 -9.38
C ASP A 61 26.91 31.14 -9.92
N GLY A 62 27.15 29.87 -10.27
CA GLY A 62 28.39 29.40 -10.88
C GLY A 62 28.35 29.43 -12.41
N ASP A 63 28.08 28.25 -13.00
CA ASP A 63 28.27 27.97 -14.43
C ASP A 63 27.47 28.90 -15.34
N TYR A 64 26.19 29.12 -15.02
CA TYR A 64 25.31 29.93 -15.85
C TYR A 64 25.76 31.40 -15.88
N THR A 65 26.01 32.00 -14.71
CA THR A 65 26.47 33.39 -14.62
C THR A 65 27.81 33.57 -15.31
N SER A 66 28.73 32.61 -15.16
CA SER A 66 30.03 32.62 -15.85
C SER A 66 29.89 32.64 -17.37
N GLU A 67 29.01 31.79 -17.93
CA GLU A 67 28.82 31.71 -19.37
C GLU A 67 28.08 32.95 -19.92
N ILE A 68 27.11 33.50 -19.19
CA ILE A 68 26.48 34.79 -19.54
C ILE A 68 27.52 35.91 -19.64
N TRP A 69 28.46 35.98 -18.68
CA TRP A 69 29.54 36.97 -18.73
C TRP A 69 30.49 36.78 -19.90
N LYS A 70 30.75 35.53 -20.29
CA LYS A 70 31.60 35.20 -21.44
C LYS A 70 30.92 35.59 -22.75
N GLN A 71 29.63 35.29 -22.90
CA GLN A 71 28.84 35.71 -24.05
C GLN A 71 28.73 37.23 -24.14
N PHE A 72 28.47 37.90 -23.01
CA PHE A 72 28.46 39.36 -22.94
C PHE A 72 29.79 39.93 -23.42
N LYS A 73 30.92 39.43 -22.91
CA LYS A 73 32.28 39.83 -23.30
C LYS A 73 32.55 39.67 -24.80
N ALA A 74 32.07 38.60 -25.42
CA ALA A 74 32.24 38.34 -26.85
C ALA A 74 31.47 39.32 -27.74
N LEU A 75 30.42 39.98 -27.22
CA LEU A 75 29.59 40.92 -27.95
C LEU A 75 30.09 42.37 -27.88
N ILE A 76 31.12 42.68 -27.08
CA ILE A 76 31.68 44.03 -27.02
C ILE A 76 32.63 44.27 -28.22
N PRO A 77 32.36 45.29 -29.06
CA PRO A 77 33.27 45.70 -30.13
C PRO A 77 34.60 46.24 -29.58
N ALA A 78 35.68 46.04 -30.34
CA ALA A 78 36.99 46.59 -29.97
C ALA A 78 36.93 48.13 -29.83
N GLY A 79 37.47 48.66 -28.72
CA GLY A 79 37.53 50.10 -28.44
C GLY A 79 36.34 50.68 -27.67
N VAL A 80 35.34 49.87 -27.28
CA VAL A 80 34.24 50.32 -26.42
C VAL A 80 34.65 50.32 -24.96
N ASP A 81 34.49 51.46 -24.29
CA ASP A 81 34.68 51.58 -22.84
C ASP A 81 33.47 51.01 -22.08
N ILE A 82 33.64 49.79 -21.56
CA ILE A 82 32.64 49.10 -20.75
C ILE A 82 32.62 49.68 -19.32
N GLN A 83 33.73 50.24 -18.86
CA GLN A 83 33.93 50.63 -17.47
C GLN A 83 32.99 51.76 -17.07
N SER A 84 32.75 52.72 -17.97
CA SER A 84 31.78 53.80 -17.80
C SER A 84 30.31 53.34 -17.78
N ASN A 85 29.99 52.18 -18.36
CA ASN A 85 28.62 51.65 -18.46
C ASN A 85 28.34 50.49 -17.48
N MET A 86 29.35 50.06 -16.71
CA MET A 86 29.29 48.87 -15.86
C MET A 86 28.16 48.94 -14.82
N SER A 87 27.89 50.14 -14.30
CA SER A 87 26.81 50.43 -13.33
C SER A 87 25.42 50.16 -13.89
N SER A 88 25.23 50.27 -15.21
CA SER A 88 23.97 49.97 -15.90
C SER A 88 23.89 48.53 -16.40
N ILE A 89 25.04 47.96 -16.79
CA ILE A 89 25.14 46.60 -17.33
C ILE A 89 24.91 45.54 -16.25
N ILE A 90 25.56 45.67 -15.09
CA ILE A 90 25.48 44.66 -14.01
C ILE A 90 24.02 44.45 -13.53
N PRO A 91 23.22 45.50 -13.25
CA PRO A 91 21.82 45.30 -12.87
C PRO A 91 20.97 44.64 -13.96
N SER A 92 21.24 44.96 -15.24
CA SER A 92 20.50 44.37 -16.36
C SER A 92 20.78 42.88 -16.51
N LEU A 93 22.05 42.47 -16.47
CA LEU A 93 22.45 41.06 -16.51
C LEU A 93 21.95 40.30 -15.27
N SER A 94 22.07 40.91 -14.09
CA SER A 94 21.54 40.34 -12.85
C SER A 94 20.02 40.11 -12.94
N LYS A 95 19.27 41.05 -13.54
CA LYS A 95 17.83 40.87 -13.78
C LYS A 95 17.55 39.66 -14.67
N GLN A 96 18.28 39.50 -15.79
CA GLN A 96 18.09 38.34 -16.67
C GLN A 96 18.43 37.02 -15.97
N ILE A 97 19.54 36.97 -15.23
CA ILE A 97 19.94 35.80 -14.45
C ILE A 97 18.87 35.44 -13.41
N ASN A 98 18.33 36.44 -12.70
CA ASN A 98 17.28 36.22 -11.71
C ASN A 98 15.96 35.75 -12.35
N VAL A 99 15.61 36.23 -13.54
CA VAL A 99 14.44 35.74 -14.29
C VAL A 99 14.62 34.25 -14.59
N GLN A 100 15.79 33.86 -15.14
CA GLN A 100 16.05 32.46 -15.46
C GLN A 100 16.03 31.58 -14.21
N ARG A 101 16.62 32.03 -13.10
CA ARG A 101 16.58 31.32 -11.81
C ARG A 101 15.14 31.07 -11.37
N ASN A 102 14.30 32.10 -11.43
CA ASN A 102 12.91 32.01 -11.01
C ASN A 102 12.10 31.08 -11.93
N GLU A 103 12.33 31.13 -13.24
CA GLU A 103 11.69 30.21 -14.20
C GLU A 103 12.05 28.76 -13.92
N MET A 104 13.33 28.43 -13.75
CA MET A 104 13.77 27.07 -13.43
C MET A 104 13.18 26.58 -12.09
N LYS A 105 13.16 27.43 -11.06
CA LYS A 105 12.54 27.10 -9.78
C LYS A 105 11.02 26.94 -9.87
N SER A 106 10.37 27.70 -10.74
CA SER A 106 8.93 27.60 -11.00
C SER A 106 8.60 26.26 -11.65
N VAL A 107 9.37 25.82 -12.65
CA VAL A 107 9.21 24.50 -13.28
C VAL A 107 9.36 23.38 -12.24
N LEU A 108 10.37 23.47 -11.36
CA LEU A 108 10.54 22.52 -10.26
C LEU A 108 9.35 22.54 -9.29
N GLU A 109 8.74 23.68 -9.05
CA GLU A 109 7.56 23.78 -8.19
C GLU A 109 6.32 23.16 -8.83
N THR A 110 6.09 23.41 -10.12
CA THR A 110 5.01 22.77 -10.89
C THR A 110 5.16 21.25 -10.86
N ALA A 111 6.36 20.74 -11.17
CA ALA A 111 6.63 19.31 -11.14
C ALA A 111 6.45 18.71 -9.73
N ARG A 112 6.81 19.44 -8.67
CA ARG A 112 6.56 19.02 -7.27
C ARG A 112 5.08 18.85 -7.00
N LEU A 113 4.25 19.82 -7.41
CA LEU A 113 2.80 19.79 -7.21
C LEU A 113 2.16 18.65 -8.00
N GLU A 114 2.50 18.48 -9.27
CA GLU A 114 2.03 17.37 -10.10
C GLU A 114 2.39 16.01 -9.50
N THR A 115 3.63 15.86 -9.00
CA THR A 115 4.04 14.60 -8.36
C THR A 115 3.26 14.34 -7.07
N GLN A 116 2.96 15.38 -6.29
CA GLN A 116 2.12 15.25 -5.09
C GLN A 116 0.68 14.87 -5.41
N GLU A 117 0.11 15.41 -6.48
CA GLU A 117 -1.23 15.04 -6.95
C GLU A 117 -1.32 13.57 -7.35
N ILE A 118 -0.30 13.05 -8.04
CA ILE A 118 -0.20 11.63 -8.39
C ILE A 118 -0.17 10.76 -7.12
N ILE A 119 0.70 11.09 -6.16
CA ILE A 119 0.81 10.35 -4.89
C ILE A 119 -0.51 10.37 -4.12
N LEU A 120 -1.19 11.52 -4.08
CA LEU A 120 -2.49 11.65 -3.43
C LEU A 120 -3.55 10.80 -4.11
N LYS A 121 -3.59 10.79 -5.44
CA LYS A 121 -4.52 9.98 -6.22
C LYS A 121 -4.32 8.48 -5.94
N ASP A 122 -3.08 8.01 -5.99
CA ASP A 122 -2.74 6.61 -5.74
C ASP A 122 -3.08 6.20 -4.30
N PHE A 123 -2.79 7.06 -3.33
CA PHE A 123 -3.16 6.84 -1.94
C PHE A 123 -4.67 6.73 -1.75
N LYS A 124 -5.48 7.59 -2.39
CA LYS A 124 -6.94 7.52 -2.31
C LYS A 124 -7.48 6.19 -2.84
N ILE A 125 -7.00 5.77 -4.02
CA ILE A 125 -7.39 4.49 -4.63
C ILE A 125 -7.05 3.33 -3.70
N GLN A 126 -5.83 3.29 -3.16
CA GLN A 126 -5.40 2.23 -2.24
C GLN A 126 -6.21 2.25 -0.93
N SER A 127 -6.52 3.43 -0.40
CA SER A 127 -7.32 3.59 0.82
C SER A 127 -8.74 3.10 0.65
N GLU A 128 -9.38 3.41 -0.50
CA GLU A 128 -10.71 2.94 -0.86
C GLU A 128 -10.74 1.42 -1.01
N ALA A 129 -9.84 0.86 -1.82
CA ALA A 129 -9.70 -0.59 -2.00
C ALA A 129 -9.46 -1.31 -0.65
N SER A 130 -8.62 -0.72 0.21
CA SER A 130 -8.33 -1.30 1.52
C SER A 130 -9.56 -1.33 2.45
N LYS A 131 -10.41 -0.29 2.40
CA LYS A 131 -11.67 -0.26 3.15
C LYS A 131 -12.67 -1.26 2.60
N GLU A 132 -12.74 -1.42 1.30
CA GLU A 132 -13.61 -2.42 0.66
C GLU A 132 -13.22 -3.84 1.04
N VAL A 133 -11.92 -4.16 0.99
CA VAL A 133 -11.39 -5.45 1.48
C VAL A 133 -11.72 -5.64 2.96
N LYS A 134 -11.51 -4.61 3.81
CA LYS A 134 -11.89 -4.69 5.22
C LYS A 134 -13.38 -5.00 5.41
N ASN A 135 -14.26 -4.34 4.64
CA ASN A 135 -15.71 -4.58 4.71
C ASN A 135 -16.10 -5.98 4.25
N LEU A 136 -15.45 -6.51 3.21
CA LEU A 136 -15.61 -7.91 2.78
C LEU A 136 -15.16 -8.88 3.88
N LEU A 137 -14.01 -8.63 4.52
CA LEU A 137 -13.52 -9.45 5.64
C LEU A 137 -14.46 -9.40 6.85
N ILE A 138 -15.01 -8.22 7.20
CA ILE A 138 -16.03 -8.10 8.26
C ILE A 138 -17.27 -8.90 7.91
N SER A 139 -17.72 -8.83 6.65
CA SER A 139 -18.91 -9.54 6.19
C SER A 139 -18.69 -11.06 6.25
N ALA A 140 -17.53 -11.53 5.81
CA ALA A 140 -17.14 -12.94 5.90
C ALA A 140 -17.04 -13.43 7.36
N SER A 141 -16.41 -12.65 8.25
CA SER A 141 -16.31 -12.95 9.69
C SER A 141 -17.69 -13.08 10.32
N LYS A 142 -18.61 -12.14 10.04
CA LYS A 142 -19.99 -12.18 10.57
C LYS A 142 -20.76 -13.41 10.10
N VAL A 143 -20.59 -13.80 8.84
CA VAL A 143 -21.21 -15.03 8.32
C VAL A 143 -20.68 -16.26 9.05
N ASN A 144 -19.37 -16.30 9.34
CA ASN A 144 -18.82 -17.40 10.13
C ASN A 144 -19.34 -17.42 11.56
N GLU A 145 -19.34 -16.27 12.24
CA GLU A 145 -19.88 -16.12 13.60
C GLU A 145 -21.33 -16.58 13.70
N ASN A 146 -22.18 -16.17 12.75
CA ASN A 146 -23.58 -16.58 12.69
C ASN A 146 -23.72 -18.10 12.49
N ARG A 147 -22.89 -18.70 11.63
CA ARG A 147 -22.87 -20.15 11.41
C ARG A 147 -22.49 -20.89 12.70
N LEU A 148 -21.46 -20.43 13.41
CA LEU A 148 -21.03 -21.02 14.68
C LEU A 148 -22.10 -20.88 15.75
N GLN A 149 -22.73 -19.71 15.86
CA GLN A 149 -23.80 -19.48 16.81
C GLN A 149 -25.00 -20.39 16.54
N ILE A 150 -25.41 -20.56 15.28
CA ILE A 150 -26.46 -21.51 14.91
C ILE A 150 -26.05 -22.94 15.29
N LEU A 151 -24.84 -23.38 14.97
CA LEU A 151 -24.36 -24.72 15.31
C LEU A 151 -24.31 -24.94 16.83
N GLN A 152 -23.91 -23.93 17.60
CA GLN A 152 -23.90 -23.94 19.06
C GLN A 152 -25.34 -24.05 19.61
N ASP A 153 -26.26 -23.26 19.07
CA ASP A 153 -27.69 -23.30 19.44
C ASP A 153 -28.31 -24.67 19.13
N TYR A 154 -27.95 -25.28 17.99
CA TYR A 154 -28.34 -26.65 17.65
C TYR A 154 -27.74 -27.66 18.65
N SER A 155 -26.45 -27.61 18.94
CA SER A 155 -25.78 -28.48 19.93
C SER A 155 -26.46 -28.39 21.30
N ASN A 156 -26.73 -27.17 21.76
CA ASN A 156 -27.39 -26.90 23.04
C ASN A 156 -28.84 -27.40 23.05
N ARG A 157 -29.61 -27.13 21.98
CA ARG A 157 -31.03 -27.49 21.89
C ARG A 157 -31.23 -29.00 21.85
N PHE A 158 -30.34 -29.73 21.19
CA PHE A 158 -30.37 -31.19 21.11
C PHE A 158 -29.52 -31.90 22.19
N LYS A 159 -28.94 -31.14 23.14
CA LYS A 159 -28.08 -31.63 24.23
C LYS A 159 -26.98 -32.57 23.73
N LEU A 160 -26.35 -32.23 22.61
CA LEU A 160 -25.38 -33.09 21.94
C LEU A 160 -24.01 -33.13 22.67
N GLY A 161 -23.79 -32.28 23.67
CA GLY A 161 -22.53 -32.21 24.44
C GLY A 161 -21.33 -31.73 23.62
N LEU A 162 -21.55 -31.26 22.38
CA LEU A 162 -20.48 -30.87 21.47
C LEU A 162 -20.08 -29.43 21.68
N ASP A 163 -18.81 -29.20 22.03
CA ASP A 163 -18.16 -27.89 21.95
C ASP A 163 -17.86 -27.56 20.49
N ILE A 164 -18.65 -26.67 19.91
CA ILE A 164 -18.56 -26.30 18.50
C ILE A 164 -17.27 -25.55 18.18
N ASN A 165 -16.67 -24.85 19.16
CA ASN A 165 -15.40 -24.15 18.96
C ASN A 165 -14.23 -25.14 18.87
N GLU A 166 -14.18 -26.16 19.75
CA GLU A 166 -13.16 -27.21 19.65
C GLU A 166 -13.36 -28.11 18.41
N LEU A 167 -14.62 -28.27 17.96
CA LEU A 167 -14.95 -28.93 16.71
C LEU A 167 -14.41 -28.15 15.50
N GLU A 168 -14.61 -26.84 15.45
CA GLU A 168 -14.08 -25.98 14.38
C GLU A 168 -12.55 -26.04 14.35
N LEU A 169 -11.88 -25.91 15.50
CA LEU A 169 -10.42 -26.03 15.61
C LEU A 169 -9.91 -27.41 15.16
N SER A 170 -10.67 -28.48 15.41
CA SER A 170 -10.32 -29.82 14.97
C SER A 170 -10.50 -30.01 13.46
N ILE A 171 -11.53 -29.39 12.88
CA ILE A 171 -11.77 -29.38 11.42
C ILE A 171 -10.70 -28.56 10.71
N ASP A 172 -10.38 -27.36 11.21
CA ASP A 172 -9.35 -26.50 10.63
C ASP A 172 -7.97 -27.13 10.74
N GLY A 173 -7.65 -27.78 11.87
CA GLY A 173 -6.43 -28.56 12.04
C GLY A 173 -6.33 -29.74 11.07
N PHE A 174 -7.45 -30.44 10.83
CA PHE A 174 -7.53 -31.52 9.85
C PHE A 174 -7.36 -30.99 8.41
N LEU A 175 -8.03 -29.91 8.03
CA LEU A 175 -7.96 -29.31 6.68
C LEU A 175 -6.57 -28.75 6.39
N ASN A 176 -5.95 -28.06 7.34
CA ASN A 176 -4.59 -27.55 7.21
C ASN A 176 -3.55 -28.68 7.13
N SER A 177 -3.77 -29.78 7.86
CA SER A 177 -2.89 -30.96 7.80
C SER A 177 -3.09 -31.76 6.52
N ALA A 178 -4.32 -31.89 6.02
CA ALA A 178 -4.65 -32.54 4.77
C ALA A 178 -4.17 -31.74 3.55
N GLY A 179 -4.22 -30.40 3.61
CA GLY A 179 -3.69 -29.51 2.57
C GLY A 179 -2.16 -29.54 2.46
N ASN A 180 -1.45 -29.81 3.56
CA ASN A 180 0.00 -29.99 3.60
C ASN A 180 0.46 -31.44 3.32
N ALA A 181 -0.48 -32.39 3.16
CA ALA A 181 -0.17 -33.81 3.15
C ALA A 181 -0.73 -34.50 1.90
N GLY A 182 0.17 -34.91 1.01
CA GLY A 182 0.03 -36.20 0.32
C GLY A 182 0.24 -37.40 1.28
N ALA A 183 0.01 -37.24 2.58
CA ALA A 183 0.20 -38.25 3.62
C ALA A 183 -1.16 -38.84 4.03
N ASP A 184 -1.15 -40.14 4.34
CA ASP A 184 -2.30 -41.03 4.54
C ASP A 184 -3.53 -40.37 5.17
N ILE A 185 -4.48 -40.02 4.29
CA ILE A 185 -5.82 -39.49 4.61
C ILE A 185 -6.53 -40.38 5.64
N GLU A 186 -6.25 -41.69 5.63
CA GLU A 186 -6.82 -42.68 6.54
C GLU A 186 -6.35 -42.47 7.99
N LYS A 187 -5.07 -42.15 8.20
CA LYS A 187 -4.52 -41.84 9.53
C LYS A 187 -5.06 -40.51 10.06
N LEU A 188 -5.12 -39.50 9.19
CA LEU A 188 -5.68 -38.19 9.53
C LEU A 188 -7.17 -38.30 9.90
N GLY A 189 -7.92 -39.14 9.19
CA GLY A 189 -9.33 -39.43 9.47
C GLY A 189 -9.53 -40.12 10.82
N GLN A 190 -8.68 -41.09 11.17
CA GLN A 190 -8.69 -41.76 12.48
C GLN A 190 -8.39 -40.79 13.64
N GLU A 191 -7.42 -39.88 13.46
CA GLU A 191 -7.08 -38.85 14.45
C GLU A 191 -8.24 -37.86 14.67
N PHE A 192 -8.90 -37.44 13.59
CA PHE A 192 -10.09 -36.58 13.65
C PHE A 192 -11.28 -37.28 14.34
N LEU A 193 -11.58 -38.53 13.99
CA LEU A 193 -12.63 -39.32 14.63
C LEU A 193 -12.36 -39.56 16.12
N THR A 194 -11.09 -39.72 16.50
CA THR A 194 -10.68 -39.88 17.90
C THR A 194 -10.95 -38.60 18.69
N LYS A 195 -10.58 -37.42 18.14
CA LYS A 195 -10.89 -36.12 18.76
C LYS A 195 -12.40 -35.88 18.86
N LEU A 196 -13.18 -36.18 17.82
CA LEU A 196 -14.64 -36.07 17.85
C LEU A 196 -15.29 -36.90 18.96
N ASN A 197 -14.77 -38.11 19.20
CA ASN A 197 -15.27 -38.98 20.28
C ASN A 197 -14.88 -38.49 21.68
N GLN A 198 -13.77 -37.74 21.82
CA GLN A 198 -13.40 -37.09 23.08
C GLN A 198 -14.30 -35.89 23.37
N LEU A 199 -14.70 -35.14 22.32
CA LEU A 199 -15.62 -34.01 22.44
C LEU A 199 -17.05 -34.42 22.85
N LYS A 200 -17.47 -35.66 22.56
CA LYS A 200 -18.78 -36.21 22.98
C LYS A 200 -18.83 -36.75 24.41
N LYS A 201 -17.68 -36.89 25.09
CA LYS A 201 -17.56 -37.59 26.39
C LYS A 201 -17.45 -36.65 27.60
N LYS A 202 -17.60 -35.34 27.41
CA LYS A 202 -17.81 -34.35 28.49
C LYS A 202 -19.28 -34.00 28.60
#